data_AF-A0A8K0CT12-F1
#
_entry.id   AF-A0A8K0CT12-F1
#
_cell.length_a   1.000
_cell.length_b   1.000
_cell.length_c   1.000
_cell.angle_alpha   90.00
_cell.angle_beta   90.00
_cell.angle_gamma   90.00
#
_symmetry.space_group_name_H-M   'P 1'
#
loop_
_entity.id
_entity.type
_entity.pdbx_description
1 polymer ?
#
loop_
_entity_poly.entity_id
_entity_poly.type
_entity_poly.pdbx_seq_one_letter_code
_entity_poly.pdbx_strand_id
1 'polypeptide(L)'
;METAINLCRAGESVKGTAKKLAYATLYRHIKSGVASPQLGRFRPVLTEDQETELVNYLKDMDAVFFGLTRDEFISLAFDYDHYNKLQYPESWSKNKKAGKEFCHDIPT
;
A
#
# COMPACT_ATOMS: atom_id res chain seq x y z
N MET A 1 14.04 -5.72 5.58
CA MET A 1 14.33 -4.57 6.47
C MET A 1 13.89 -4.85 7.91
N GLU A 2 12.74 -5.48 8.12
CA GLU A 2 12.19 -5.81 9.45
C GLU A 2 13.16 -6.53 10.38
N THR A 3 13.94 -7.49 9.87
CA THR A 3 14.87 -8.28 10.69
C THR A 3 15.92 -7.42 11.40
N ALA A 4 16.47 -6.40 10.74
CA ALA A 4 17.47 -5.51 11.34
C ALA A 4 16.85 -4.51 12.34
N ILE A 5 15.62 -4.06 12.08
CA ILE A 5 14.88 -3.15 12.96
C ILE A 5 14.49 -3.89 14.25
N ASN A 6 14.02 -5.13 14.14
CA ASN A 6 13.61 -5.95 15.28
C ASN A 6 14.79 -6.27 16.20
N LEU A 7 15.98 -6.56 15.65
CA LEU A 7 17.21 -6.76 16.42
C LEU A 7 17.60 -5.50 17.21
N CYS A 8 17.50 -4.32 16.61
CA CYS A 8 17.78 -3.06 17.31
C CYS A 8 16.73 -2.75 18.40
N ARG A 9 15.46 -3.09 18.16
CA ARG A 9 14.39 -2.98 19.17
C ARG A 9 14.60 -3.95 20.34
N ALA A 10 15.21 -5.10 20.10
CA ALA A 10 15.57 -6.08 21.12
C ALA A 10 16.82 -5.70 21.96
N GLY A 11 17.42 -4.53 21.71
CA GLY A 11 18.53 -4.00 22.50
C GLY A 11 19.91 -4.10 21.86
N GLU A 12 20.03 -4.60 20.62
CA GLU A 12 21.31 -4.55 19.90
C GLU A 12 21.70 -3.14 19.48
N SER A 13 23.01 -2.87 19.44
CA SER A 13 23.53 -1.57 19.02
C SER A 13 23.30 -1.34 17.52
N VAL A 14 22.69 -0.20 17.17
CA VAL A 14 22.40 0.21 15.78
C VAL A 14 23.64 0.13 14.89
N LYS A 15 24.81 0.49 15.44
CA LYS A 15 26.11 0.47 14.74
C LYS A 15 26.59 -0.96 14.44
N GLY A 16 26.31 -1.92 15.32
CA GLY A 16 26.65 -3.33 15.13
C GLY A 16 25.76 -4.04 14.11
N THR A 17 24.48 -3.66 14.06
CA THR A 17 23.46 -4.24 13.15
C THR A 17 23.53 -3.63 11.75
N ALA A 18 24.08 -2.42 11.59
CA ALA A 18 24.25 -1.69 10.32
C ALA A 18 25.33 -2.28 9.37
N LYS A 19 25.43 -3.61 9.26
CA LYS A 19 26.34 -4.31 8.33
C LYS A 19 25.74 -4.51 6.92
N LYS A 20 24.41 -4.61 6.82
CA LYS A 20 23.67 -4.82 5.56
C LYS A 20 22.86 -3.61 5.09
N LEU A 21 22.67 -2.60 5.95
CA LEU A 21 21.91 -1.40 5.67
C LEU A 21 22.66 -0.18 6.21
N ALA A 22 22.64 0.92 5.45
CA ALA A 22 23.28 2.17 5.87
C ALA A 22 22.74 2.64 7.23
N TYR A 23 23.66 3.06 8.12
CA TYR A 23 23.35 3.50 9.48
C TYR A 23 22.24 4.55 9.53
N ALA A 24 22.31 5.57 8.66
CA ALA A 24 21.33 6.65 8.62
C ALA A 24 19.90 6.15 8.36
N THR A 25 19.73 5.18 7.47
CA THR A 25 18.44 4.56 7.15
C THR A 25 17.92 3.78 8.36
N LEU A 26 18.75 2.93 8.95
CA LEU A 26 18.37 2.13 10.11
C LEU A 26 17.99 3.01 11.31
N TYR A 27 18.81 4.02 11.62
CA TYR A 27 18.56 4.98 12.69
C TYR A 27 17.25 5.75 12.47
N ARG A 28 16.97 6.17 11.23
CA ARG A 28 15.71 6.84 10.88
C ARG A 28 14.50 5.96 11.19
N HIS A 29 14.52 4.69 10.78
CA HIS A 29 13.40 3.76 11.02
C HIS A 29 13.20 3.42 12.50
N ILE A 30 14.29 3.32 13.28
CA ILE A 30 14.20 3.12 14.73
C ILE A 30 13.57 4.35 15.40
N LYS A 31 14.03 5.56 15.04
CA LYS A 31 13.52 6.81 15.63
C LYS A 31 12.08 7.12 15.23
N SER A 32 11.71 6.88 13.96
CA SER A 32 10.34 7.12 13.49
C SER A 32 9.36 6.04 13.95
N GLY A 33 9.85 4.85 14.30
CA GLY A 33 9.01 3.69 14.61
C GLY A 33 8.29 3.08 13.40
N VAL A 34 8.39 3.70 12.23
CA VAL A 34 7.72 3.27 11.01
C VAL A 34 8.63 2.32 10.24
N ALA A 35 8.26 1.04 10.22
CA ALA A 35 8.94 0.00 9.47
C ALA A 35 8.51 -0.02 7.99
N SER A 36 7.29 0.45 7.69
CA SER A 36 6.77 0.49 6.32
C SER A 36 7.33 1.68 5.53
N PRO A 37 7.67 1.48 4.25
CA PRO A 37 8.07 2.57 3.38
C PRO A 37 6.88 3.52 3.17
N GLN A 38 6.99 4.75 3.67
CA GLN A 38 6.04 5.80 3.28
C GLN A 38 6.49 6.41 1.96
N LEU A 39 5.60 6.43 0.96
CA LEU A 39 5.81 7.07 -0.35
C LEU A 39 5.70 8.61 -0.24
N GLY A 40 6.39 9.22 0.72
CA GLY A 40 6.44 10.66 0.93
C GLY A 40 5.06 11.25 1.26
N ARG A 41 4.53 12.07 0.34
CA ARG A 41 3.21 12.72 0.49
C ARG A 41 2.03 11.81 0.14
N PHE A 42 2.30 10.72 -0.58
CA PHE A 42 1.24 9.79 -0.98
C PHE A 42 0.77 9.03 0.27
N ARG A 43 -0.55 8.94 0.40
CA ARG A 43 -1.23 8.18 1.44
C ARG A 43 -2.10 7.16 0.73
N PRO A 44 -2.00 5.87 1.10
CA PRO A 44 -2.90 4.87 0.55
C PRO A 44 -4.34 5.25 0.90
N VAL A 45 -5.22 5.17 -0.10
CA VAL A 45 -6.65 5.48 0.05
C VAL A 45 -7.37 4.30 0.72
N LEU A 46 -6.94 3.09 0.37
CA LEU A 46 -7.42 1.83 0.92
C LEU A 46 -6.53 1.34 2.06
N THR A 47 -7.12 0.56 2.95
CA THR A 47 -6.37 -0.26 3.90
C THR A 47 -5.91 -1.57 3.25
N GLU A 48 -4.88 -2.20 3.82
CA GLU A 48 -4.33 -3.47 3.32
C GLU A 48 -5.39 -4.59 3.21
N ASP A 49 -6.33 -4.63 4.16
CA ASP A 49 -7.44 -5.58 4.14
C ASP A 49 -8.39 -5.35 2.96
N GLN A 50 -8.67 -4.08 2.63
CA GLN A 50 -9.54 -3.71 1.51
C GLN A 50 -8.87 -3.93 0.15
N GLU A 51 -7.57 -3.66 0.05
CA GLU A 51 -6.79 -4.00 -1.14
C GLU A 51 -6.79 -5.52 -1.36
N THR A 52 -6.63 -6.29 -0.28
CA THR A 52 -6.68 -7.76 -0.33
C THR A 52 -8.05 -8.26 -0.79
N GLU A 53 -9.14 -7.66 -0.31
CA GLU A 53 -10.51 -7.98 -0.75
C GLU A 53 -10.70 -7.73 -2.25
N LEU A 54 -10.29 -6.57 -2.75
CA LEU A 54 -10.38 -6.23 -4.17
C LEU A 54 -9.52 -7.16 -5.06
N VAL A 55 -8.33 -7.52 -4.61
CA VAL A 55 -7.44 -8.45 -5.33
C VAL A 55 -8.06 -9.86 -5.37
N ASN A 56 -8.63 -10.33 -4.27
CA ASN A 56 -9.29 -11.63 -4.24
C ASN A 56 -10.51 -11.64 -5.16
N TYR A 57 -11.31 -10.59 -5.15
CA TYR A 57 -12.43 -10.44 -6.09
C TYR A 57 -11.95 -10.49 -7.55
N LEU A 58 -10.85 -9.81 -7.88
CA LEU A 58 -10.28 -9.85 -9.23
C LEU A 58 -9.83 -11.26 -9.63
N LYS A 59 -9.20 -12.01 -8.72
CA LYS A 59 -8.77 -13.40 -8.93
C LYS A 59 -9.97 -14.33 -9.14
N ASP A 60 -11.03 -14.15 -8.36
CA ASP A 60 -12.26 -14.93 -8.49
C ASP A 60 -12.95 -14.67 -9.83
N MET A 61 -12.97 -13.41 -10.28
CA MET A 61 -13.51 -13.01 -11.58
C MET A 61 -12.68 -13.56 -12.75
N ASP A 62 -11.35 -13.53 -12.63
CA ASP A 62 -10.45 -14.12 -13.62
C ASP A 62 -10.62 -15.65 -13.70
N ALA A 63 -10.83 -16.32 -12.56
CA ALA A 63 -11.06 -17.77 -12.49
C ALA A 63 -12.34 -18.22 -13.23
N VAL A 64 -13.36 -17.35 -13.31
CA VAL A 64 -14.59 -17.60 -14.10
C VAL A 64 -14.52 -17.03 -15.52
N PHE A 65 -13.33 -16.66 -16.00
CA PHE A 65 -13.08 -16.03 -17.30
C PHE A 65 -13.82 -14.70 -17.50
N PHE A 66 -14.13 -14.00 -16.41
CA PHE A 66 -14.71 -12.66 -16.39
C PHE A 66 -13.67 -11.63 -15.93
N GLY A 67 -12.47 -11.72 -16.48
CA GLY A 67 -11.38 -10.80 -16.15
C GLY A 67 -11.77 -9.34 -16.43
N LEU A 68 -11.49 -8.46 -15.47
CA LEU A 68 -11.75 -7.03 -15.61
C LEU A 68 -10.59 -6.36 -16.34
N THR A 69 -10.92 -5.47 -17.27
CA THR A 69 -9.94 -4.54 -17.83
C THR A 69 -9.48 -3.55 -16.76
N ARG A 70 -8.31 -2.95 -16.97
CA ARG A 70 -7.77 -1.92 -16.06
C ARG A 70 -8.76 -0.78 -15.81
N ASP A 71 -9.48 -0.34 -16.83
CA ASP A 71 -10.43 0.77 -16.72
C ASP A 71 -11.69 0.40 -15.93
N GLU A 72 -12.15 -0.85 -16.06
CA GLU A 72 -13.27 -1.39 -15.27
C GLU A 72 -12.87 -1.54 -13.81
N PHE A 73 -11.66 -2.04 -13.58
CA PHE A 73 -11.11 -2.17 -12.23
C PHE A 73 -10.94 -0.82 -11.51
N ILE A 74 -10.49 0.22 -12.22
CA ILE A 74 -10.40 1.59 -11.70
C ILE A 74 -11.78 2.17 -11.37
N SER A 75 -12.81 1.81 -12.15
CA SER A 75 -14.19 2.22 -11.88
C SER A 75 -14.75 1.48 -10.66
N LEU A 76 -14.48 0.17 -10.57
CA LEU A 76 -14.86 -0.66 -9.43
C LEU A 76 -14.25 -0.16 -8.11
N ALA A 77 -12.97 0.23 -8.11
CA ALA A 77 -12.32 0.78 -6.94
C ALA A 77 -12.96 2.10 -6.48
N PHE A 78 -13.34 2.97 -7.42
CA PHE A 78 -14.09 4.19 -7.09
C PHE A 78 -15.45 3.86 -6.49
N ASP A 79 -16.18 2.90 -7.06
CA ASP A 79 -17.49 2.48 -6.54
C ASP A 79 -17.34 1.89 -5.13
N TYR A 80 -16.35 1.01 -4.93
CA TYR A 80 -16.04 0.43 -3.62
C TYR A 80 -15.79 1.52 -2.56
N ASP A 81 -14.98 2.51 -2.87
CA ASP A 81 -14.68 3.62 -1.96
C ASP A 81 -15.90 4.51 -1.70
N HIS A 82 -16.70 4.75 -2.74
CA HIS A 82 -17.94 5.52 -2.64
C HIS A 82 -18.96 4.84 -1.73
N TYR A 83 -19.14 3.52 -1.89
CA TYR A 83 -20.05 2.73 -1.05
C TYR A 83 -19.55 2.61 0.40
N ASN A 84 -18.23 2.43 0.58
CA ASN A 84 -17.61 2.34 1.90
C ASN A 84 -17.41 3.71 2.59
N LYS A 85 -17.79 4.81 1.93
CA LYS A 85 -17.67 6.19 2.42
C LYS A 85 -16.25 6.55 2.87
N LEU A 86 -15.25 6.04 2.15
CA LEU A 86 -13.84 6.31 2.44
C LEU A 86 -13.46 7.73 2.02
N GLN A 87 -12.43 8.28 2.66
CA GLN A 87 -11.87 9.56 2.22
C GLN A 87 -10.98 9.35 1.01
N TYR A 88 -11.49 9.71 -0.17
CA TYR A 88 -10.74 9.69 -1.43
C TYR A 88 -10.47 11.11 -1.94
N PRO A 89 -9.46 11.30 -2.81
CA PRO A 89 -9.16 12.60 -3.41
C PRO A 89 -10.32 13.18 -4.23
N GLU A 90 -10.49 14.50 -4.23
CA GLU A 90 -11.54 15.17 -5.01
C GLU A 90 -11.47 14.87 -6.52
N SER A 91 -10.25 14.59 -7.02
CA SER A 91 -10.02 14.18 -8.42
C SER A 91 -10.78 12.91 -8.80
N TRP A 92 -11.01 12.00 -7.85
CA TRP A 92 -11.76 10.75 -8.09
C TRP A 92 -13.25 11.04 -8.31
N SER A 93 -13.83 11.94 -7.51
CA SER A 93 -15.22 12.38 -7.65
C SER A 93 -15.48 13.03 -9.01
N LYS A 94 -14.56 13.89 -9.46
CA LYS A 94 -14.68 14.59 -10.75
C LYS A 94 -14.66 13.64 -11.95
N ASN A 95 -13.86 12.58 -11.87
CA ASN A 95 -13.66 11.64 -12.97
C ASN A 95 -14.52 10.37 -12.84
N LYS A 96 -15.20 10.18 -11.70
CA LYS A 96 -15.92 8.94 -11.31
C LYS A 96 -15.07 7.67 -11.47
N LYS A 97 -13.77 7.81 -11.21
CA LYS A 97 -12.74 6.80 -11.46
C LYS A 97 -11.59 7.02 -10.49
N ALA A 98 -10.98 5.94 -10.01
CA ALA A 98 -9.72 6.04 -9.30
C ALA A 98 -8.62 6.65 -10.20
N GLY A 99 -7.62 7.26 -9.58
CA GLY A 99 -6.45 7.79 -10.30
C GLY A 99 -5.71 6.68 -11.05
N LYS A 100 -5.02 7.00 -12.16
CA LYS A 100 -4.23 5.97 -12.88
C LYS A 100 -3.11 5.41 -12.00
N GLU A 101 -2.61 6.24 -11.09
CA GLU A 101 -1.66 5.89 -10.04
C GLU A 101 -2.14 4.75 -9.14
N PHE A 102 -3.45 4.63 -8.90
CA PHE A 102 -4.03 3.60 -8.02
C PHE A 102 -3.68 2.18 -8.48
N CYS A 103 -3.66 1.94 -9.80
CA CYS A 103 -3.33 0.63 -10.35
C CYS A 103 -1.86 0.22 -10.14
N HIS A 104 -0.98 1.16 -9.76
CA HIS A 104 0.41 0.87 -9.40
C HIS A 104 0.57 0.52 -7.92
N ASP A 105 -0.39 0.91 -7.08
CA ASP A 105 -0.34 0.72 -5.64
C ASP A 105 -0.88 -0.66 -5.24
N ILE A 106 -1.74 -1.27 -6.07
CA ILE A 106 -2.27 -2.60 -5.80
C ILE A 106 -1.23 -3.70 -6.07
N PRO A 107 -0.98 -4.60 -5.10
CA PRO A 107 -0.11 -5.74 -5.31
C PRO A 107 -0.70 -6.70 -6.35
N THR A 108 0.01 -6.87 -7.47
CA THR A 108 -0.24 -7.91 -8.49
C THR A 108 0.23 -9.28 -8.03
#